data_AF-A0A2H9NDH6-F1
#
_entry.id   AF-A0A2H9NDH6-F1
#
_cell.length_a   1.000
_cell.length_b   1.000
_cell.length_c   1.000
_cell.angle_alpha   90.00
_cell.angle_beta   90.00
_cell.angle_gamma   90.00
#
_symmetry.space_group_name_H-M   'P 1'
#
loop_
_entity.id
_entity.type
_entity.pdbx_description
1 polymer ?
#
loop_
_entity_poly.entity_id
_entity_poly.type
_entity_poly.pdbx_seq_one_letter_code
_entity_poly.pdbx_strand_id
1 'polypeptide(L)'
;ANCGGAVQCGCGDTLTSSLTMTGDLSNCPGHGIIFGSNNIVLDCQGHTIEGDGSGYSNGIYLNSRQNNTIKNCIIRNFDYGIFLDHSSNNFLTNNTANSNRYGIYLYSSSTNFLTNNPANSNR
;
A
#
# COMPACT_ATOMS: atom_id res chain seq x y z
N ALA A 1 12.62 6.08 -6.21
CA ALA A 1 13.91 5.56 -5.72
C ALA A 1 13.66 4.27 -4.92
N ASN A 2 14.68 3.71 -4.26
CA ASN A 2 14.48 2.60 -3.33
C ASN A 2 14.46 3.12 -1.89
N CYS A 3 13.61 2.55 -1.04
CA CYS A 3 13.51 2.84 0.38
C CYS A 3 13.40 1.53 1.20
N GLY A 4 13.41 1.67 2.53
CA GLY A 4 13.32 0.56 3.50
C GLY A 4 14.48 0.55 4.50
N GLY A 5 14.30 -0.18 5.60
CA GLY A 5 15.27 -0.25 6.69
C GLY A 5 15.44 1.12 7.35
N ALA A 6 16.63 1.71 7.24
CA ALA A 6 16.91 3.04 7.77
C ALA A 6 16.44 4.19 6.85
N VAL A 7 16.05 3.89 5.60
CA VAL A 7 15.66 4.89 4.60
C VAL A 7 14.14 5.00 4.55
N GLN A 8 13.60 6.16 4.95
CA GLN A 8 12.17 6.46 4.82
C GLN A 8 11.77 6.59 3.33
N CYS A 9 10.56 6.16 3.00
CA CYS A 9 10.04 6.26 1.64
C CYS A 9 9.50 7.67 1.36
N GLY A 10 9.64 8.12 0.12
CA GLY A 10 8.80 9.16 -0.48
C GLY A 10 7.74 8.55 -1.42
N CYS A 11 6.90 9.42 -1.98
CA CYS A 11 5.92 9.02 -2.99
C CYS A 11 6.60 8.35 -4.21
N GLY A 12 6.09 7.20 -4.62
CA GLY A 12 6.55 6.45 -5.78
C GLY A 12 7.80 5.60 -5.52
N ASP A 13 8.30 5.57 -4.28
CA ASP A 13 9.46 4.76 -3.96
C ASP A 13 9.14 3.26 -3.94
N THR A 14 10.17 2.49 -4.27
CA THR A 14 10.17 1.04 -4.23
C THR A 14 10.72 0.57 -2.88
N LEU A 15 9.84 -0.02 -2.07
CA LEU A 15 10.18 -0.59 -0.78
C LEU A 15 10.92 -1.92 -0.97
N THR A 16 12.20 -1.95 -0.62
CA THR A 16 13.09 -3.10 -0.84
C THR A 16 13.47 -3.84 0.43
N SER A 17 13.19 -3.27 1.60
CA SER A 17 13.36 -3.88 2.92
C SER A 17 12.26 -3.37 3.86
N SER A 18 12.02 -4.08 4.96
CA SER A 18 10.96 -3.70 5.92
C SER A 18 11.13 -2.27 6.42
N LEU A 19 10.02 -1.56 6.58
CA LEU A 19 9.98 -0.18 7.02
C LEU A 19 8.85 0.04 8.02
N THR A 20 9.16 0.82 9.05
CA THR A 20 8.18 1.48 9.90
C THR A 20 8.18 2.96 9.52
N MET A 21 7.03 3.47 9.07
CA MET A 21 6.89 4.87 8.69
C MET A 21 6.96 5.76 9.93
N THR A 22 7.52 6.96 9.74
CA THR A 22 7.63 8.00 10.76
C THR A 22 6.91 9.29 10.38
N GLY A 23 6.20 9.30 9.27
CA GLY A 23 5.50 10.47 8.75
C GLY A 23 4.61 10.13 7.58
N ASP A 24 3.72 11.06 7.25
CA ASP A 24 2.76 10.91 6.17
C ASP A 24 3.40 11.15 4.79
N LEU A 25 2.83 10.49 3.78
CA LEU A 25 3.04 10.82 2.36
C LEU A 25 1.81 11.54 1.85
N SER A 26 1.97 12.80 1.41
CA SER A 26 0.85 13.66 0.99
C SER A 26 0.99 14.07 -0.47
N ASN A 27 -0.14 14.21 -1.16
CA ASN A 27 -0.21 14.65 -2.57
C ASN A 27 0.72 13.86 -3.50
N CYS A 28 0.75 12.53 -3.37
CA CYS A 28 1.54 11.71 -4.27
C CYS A 28 1.02 11.84 -5.71
N PRO A 29 1.83 12.34 -6.67
CA PRO A 29 1.39 12.57 -8.06
C PRO A 29 1.29 11.27 -8.88
N GLY A 30 1.61 10.14 -8.27
CA GLY A 30 1.64 8.81 -8.86
C GLY A 30 1.41 7.79 -7.77
N HIS A 31 2.12 6.65 -7.81
CA HIS A 31 2.01 5.66 -6.75
C HIS A 31 2.43 6.21 -5.38
N GLY A 32 1.82 5.71 -4.31
CA GLY A 32 2.30 5.97 -2.95
C GLY A 32 3.58 5.17 -2.66
N ILE A 33 3.45 3.86 -2.48
CA ILE A 33 4.56 2.93 -2.25
C ILE A 33 4.43 1.72 -3.17
N ILE A 34 5.54 1.30 -3.78
CA ILE A 34 5.62 0.10 -4.62
C ILE A 34 6.45 -0.95 -3.88
N PHE A 35 5.94 -2.15 -3.68
CA PHE A 35 6.75 -3.22 -3.09
C PHE A 35 7.75 -3.76 -4.12
N GLY A 36 9.04 -3.72 -3.79
CA GLY A 36 10.14 -4.27 -4.60
C GLY A 36 10.61 -5.66 -4.15
N SER A 37 10.29 -6.05 -2.92
CA SER A 37 10.78 -7.29 -2.31
C SER A 37 9.65 -8.15 -1.74
N ASN A 38 9.98 -9.42 -1.49
CA ASN A 38 9.15 -10.38 -0.76
C ASN A 38 9.64 -10.47 0.70
N ASN A 39 8.81 -11.03 1.58
CA ASN A 39 9.14 -11.26 3.00
C ASN A 39 9.48 -9.97 3.77
N ILE A 40 8.84 -8.85 3.43
CA ILE A 40 9.04 -7.56 4.09
C ILE A 40 7.75 -7.03 4.70
N VAL A 41 7.92 -6.12 5.65
CA VAL A 41 6.83 -5.50 6.40
C VAL A 41 6.82 -4.00 6.13
N LEU A 42 5.66 -3.46 5.75
CA LEU A 42 5.36 -2.05 5.87
C LEU A 42 4.44 -1.86 7.06
N ASP A 43 4.92 -1.18 8.10
CA ASP A 43 4.11 -0.71 9.22
C ASP A 43 3.97 0.81 9.11
N CYS A 44 2.78 1.29 8.78
CA CYS A 44 2.56 2.72 8.67
C CYS A 44 2.36 3.39 10.04
N GLN A 45 2.17 2.64 11.14
CA GLN A 45 1.89 3.21 12.48
C GLN A 45 0.74 4.24 12.52
N GLY A 46 -0.27 4.08 11.66
CA GLY A 46 -1.38 5.03 11.55
C GLY A 46 -1.12 6.21 10.62
N HIS A 47 0.07 6.31 10.01
CA HIS A 47 0.38 7.34 9.04
C HIS A 47 -0.40 7.17 7.73
N THR A 48 -0.56 8.30 7.07
CA THR A 48 -1.30 8.45 5.83
C THR A 48 -0.40 8.27 4.61
N ILE A 49 -0.91 7.58 3.60
CA ILE A 49 -0.45 7.66 2.23
C ILE A 49 -1.61 8.24 1.41
N GLU A 50 -1.42 9.43 0.86
CA GLU A 50 -2.46 10.19 0.16
C GLU A 50 -2.02 10.56 -1.26
N GLY A 51 -2.87 10.21 -2.23
CA GLY A 51 -2.70 10.60 -3.62
C GLY A 51 -3.21 12.00 -3.89
N ASP A 52 -2.84 12.54 -5.05
CA ASP A 52 -3.30 13.84 -5.53
C ASP A 52 -4.74 13.84 -6.12
N GLY A 53 -5.40 12.67 -6.15
CA GLY A 53 -6.74 12.51 -6.71
C GLY A 53 -6.81 12.54 -8.24
N SER A 54 -5.70 12.46 -8.95
CA SER A 54 -5.66 12.48 -10.43
C SER A 54 -6.26 11.23 -11.09
N GLY A 55 -6.44 10.14 -10.34
CA GLY A 55 -7.15 8.94 -10.80
C GLY A 55 -6.33 7.94 -11.62
N TYR A 56 -5.00 8.05 -11.63
CA TYR A 56 -4.12 7.15 -12.42
C TYR A 56 -3.10 6.36 -11.59
N SER A 57 -3.34 6.19 -10.29
CA SER A 57 -2.32 5.65 -9.38
C SER A 57 -2.85 4.72 -8.29
N ASN A 58 -1.91 3.95 -7.74
CA ASN A 58 -2.13 3.01 -6.64
C ASN A 58 -1.47 3.54 -5.37
N GLY A 59 -2.17 3.50 -4.22
CA GLY A 59 -1.59 3.90 -2.94
C GLY A 59 -0.48 2.96 -2.51
N ILE A 60 -0.77 1.66 -2.41
CA ILE A 60 0.21 0.61 -2.19
C ILE A 60 0.08 -0.43 -3.30
N TYR A 61 1.17 -0.72 -4.01
CA TYR A 61 1.16 -1.64 -5.16
C TYR A 61 2.10 -2.83 -4.98
N LEU A 62 1.56 -4.04 -5.14
CA LEU A 62 2.26 -5.31 -5.18
C LEU A 62 2.00 -5.98 -6.53
N ASN A 63 3.05 -6.39 -7.27
CA ASN A 63 2.93 -7.11 -8.53
C ASN A 63 3.74 -8.41 -8.53
N SER A 64 3.17 -9.60 -8.53
CA SER A 64 3.97 -10.83 -8.43
C SER A 64 4.83 -10.87 -7.15
N ARG A 65 4.30 -10.34 -6.05
CA ARG A 65 4.97 -10.30 -4.73
C ARG A 65 4.30 -11.28 -3.76
N GLN A 66 5.08 -11.76 -2.79
CA GLN A 66 4.63 -12.77 -1.84
C GLN A 66 5.18 -12.58 -0.44
N ASN A 67 4.44 -13.12 0.53
CA ASN A 67 4.82 -13.17 1.95
C ASN A 67 5.09 -11.79 2.57
N ASN A 68 4.47 -10.73 2.06
CA ASN A 68 4.62 -9.40 2.62
C ASN A 68 3.52 -9.09 3.63
N THR A 69 3.81 -8.19 4.57
CA THR A 69 2.83 -7.65 5.51
C THR A 69 2.67 -6.15 5.29
N ILE A 70 1.43 -5.70 5.12
CA ILE A 70 1.05 -4.29 5.11
C ILE A 70 0.14 -4.07 6.32
N LYS A 71 0.49 -3.15 7.21
CA LYS A 71 -0.32 -2.91 8.39
C LYS A 71 -0.37 -1.47 8.86
N ASN A 72 -1.49 -1.16 9.52
CA ASN A 72 -1.74 0.11 10.19
C ASN A 72 -1.66 1.34 9.26
N CYS A 73 -1.96 1.18 7.97
CA CYS A 73 -1.89 2.26 6.99
C CYS A 73 -3.24 2.95 6.78
N ILE A 74 -3.24 4.26 6.56
CA ILE A 74 -4.41 5.01 6.09
C ILE A 74 -4.15 5.42 4.64
N ILE A 75 -4.93 4.90 3.69
CA ILE A 75 -4.74 5.11 2.26
C ILE A 75 -5.98 5.75 1.64
N ARG A 76 -5.81 6.89 0.95
CA ARG A 76 -6.91 7.65 0.31
C ARG A 76 -6.47 8.39 -0.95
N ASN A 77 -7.45 8.81 -1.76
CA ASN A 77 -7.28 9.61 -2.97
C ASN A 77 -6.43 8.94 -4.07
N PHE A 78 -6.53 7.62 -4.20
CA PHE A 78 -5.96 6.84 -5.30
C PHE A 78 -7.05 6.20 -6.16
N ASP A 79 -6.69 5.70 -7.35
CA ASP A 79 -7.56 4.82 -8.13
C ASP A 79 -7.73 3.49 -7.38
N TYR A 80 -6.61 2.89 -6.95
CA TYR A 80 -6.62 1.74 -6.04
C TYR A 80 -5.90 2.09 -4.74
N GLY A 81 -6.55 1.94 -3.60
CA GLY A 81 -5.91 2.14 -2.30
C GLY A 81 -4.77 1.13 -2.09
N ILE A 82 -5.10 -0.15 -2.01
CA ILE A 82 -4.12 -1.24 -2.02
C ILE A 82 -4.41 -2.16 -3.20
N PHE A 83 -3.44 -2.33 -4.09
CA PHE A 83 -3.57 -3.19 -5.25
C PHE A 83 -2.56 -4.35 -5.22
N LEU A 84 -3.08 -5.57 -5.21
CA LEU A 84 -2.33 -6.81 -5.36
C LEU A 84 -2.60 -7.39 -6.75
N ASP A 85 -1.56 -7.46 -7.56
CA ASP A 85 -1.57 -7.98 -8.92
C ASP A 85 -0.71 -9.24 -8.98
N HIS A 86 -1.27 -10.39 -9.38
CA HIS A 86 -0.59 -11.69 -9.43
C HIS A 86 0.19 -12.06 -8.14
N SER A 87 -0.29 -11.60 -6.97
CA SER A 87 0.45 -11.66 -5.71
C SER A 87 -0.18 -12.66 -4.74
N SER A 88 0.63 -13.33 -3.92
CA SER A 88 0.15 -14.43 -3.07
C SER A 88 0.72 -14.42 -1.65
N ASN A 89 0.00 -15.01 -0.70
CA ASN A 89 0.46 -15.16 0.69
C ASN A 89 0.80 -13.83 1.38
N ASN A 90 0.14 -12.72 1.02
CA ASN A 90 0.35 -11.43 1.68
C ASN A 90 -0.67 -11.21 2.81
N PHE A 91 -0.25 -10.48 3.84
CA PHE A 91 -1.03 -10.18 5.03
C PHE A 91 -1.34 -8.69 5.09
N LEU A 92 -2.61 -8.33 4.96
CA LEU A 92 -3.10 -6.96 5.11
C LEU A 92 -3.85 -6.89 6.43
N THR A 93 -3.34 -6.12 7.38
CA THR A 93 -3.91 -6.03 8.74
C THR A 93 -4.12 -4.59 9.18
N ASN A 94 -5.33 -4.23 9.62
CA ASN A 94 -5.65 -2.90 10.15
C ASN A 94 -5.35 -1.75 9.18
N ASN A 95 -5.54 -1.93 7.87
CA ASN A 95 -5.38 -0.85 6.90
C ASN A 95 -6.73 -0.23 6.55
N THR A 96 -6.80 1.10 6.61
CA THR A 96 -7.99 1.85 6.19
C THR A 96 -7.80 2.34 4.75
N ALA A 97 -8.54 1.78 3.81
CA ALA A 97 -8.46 2.13 2.38
C ALA A 97 -9.77 2.78 1.91
N ASN A 98 -10.04 3.98 2.40
CA ASN A 98 -11.27 4.73 2.14
C ASN A 98 -11.04 5.84 1.11
N SER A 99 -12.11 6.28 0.45
CA SER A 99 -12.06 7.40 -0.51
C SER A 99 -11.05 7.20 -1.64
N ASN A 100 -10.95 5.96 -2.13
CA ASN A 100 -10.28 5.59 -3.38
C ASN A 100 -11.35 5.20 -4.39
N ARG A 101 -11.01 4.98 -5.68
CA ARG A 101 -12.00 4.38 -6.59
C ARG A 101 -12.29 2.93 -6.22
N TYR A 102 -11.22 2.19 -5.93
CA TYR A 102 -11.26 0.86 -5.33
C TYR A 102 -10.43 0.88 -4.05
N GLY A 103 -11.00 0.43 -2.92
CA GLY A 103 -10.28 0.42 -1.65
C GLY A 103 -9.14 -0.60 -1.64
N ILE A 104 -9.48 -1.88 -1.70
CA ILE A 104 -8.51 -2.98 -1.76
C ILE A 104 -8.90 -3.88 -2.93
N TYR A 105 -7.99 -4.08 -3.87
CA TYR A 105 -8.22 -4.85 -5.08
C TYR A 105 -7.18 -5.94 -5.25
N LEU A 106 -7.64 -7.16 -5.53
CA LEU A 106 -6.82 -8.34 -5.72
C LEU A 106 -7.12 -8.91 -7.11
N TYR A 107 -6.18 -8.73 -8.04
CA TYR A 107 -6.27 -9.25 -9.41
C TYR A 107 -5.34 -10.45 -9.59
N SER A 108 -5.88 -11.56 -10.09
CA SER A 108 -5.14 -12.83 -10.30
C SER A 108 -4.29 -13.26 -9.09
N SER A 109 -4.74 -12.93 -7.88
CA SER A 109 -4.00 -13.05 -6.63
C SER A 109 -4.63 -14.11 -5.74
N SER A 110 -3.83 -14.89 -5.01
CA SER A 110 -4.30 -16.06 -4.25
C SER A 110 -3.76 -16.10 -2.82
N THR A 111 -4.51 -16.70 -1.91
CA THR A 111 -4.05 -16.97 -0.52
C THR A 111 -3.60 -15.70 0.23
N ASN A 112 -4.27 -14.56 0.02
CA ASN A 112 -3.98 -13.33 0.75
C ASN A 112 -4.95 -13.19 1.94
N PHE A 113 -4.44 -12.75 3.08
CA PHE A 113 -5.19 -12.65 4.33
C PHE A 113 -5.47 -11.19 4.65
N LEU A 114 -6.75 -10.82 4.66
CA LEU A 114 -7.22 -9.47 4.95
C LEU A 114 -7.96 -9.48 6.30
N THR A 115 -7.35 -8.90 7.33
CA THR A 115 -7.94 -8.78 8.67
C THR A 115 -8.15 -7.31 9.03
N ASN A 116 -9.38 -6.92 9.40
CA ASN A 116 -9.71 -5.56 9.85
C ASN A 116 -9.28 -4.45 8.87
N ASN A 117 -9.56 -4.60 7.58
CA ASN A 117 -9.24 -3.57 6.60
C ASN A 117 -10.51 -2.85 6.12
N PRO A 118 -10.99 -1.80 6.80
CA PRO A 118 -12.13 -1.04 6.33
C PRO A 118 -11.83 -0.38 4.98
N ALA A 119 -12.76 -0.52 4.04
CA ALA A 119 -12.66 0.01 2.68
C ALA A 119 -13.98 0.66 2.27
N ASN A 120 -14.36 1.72 2.98
CA ASN A 120 -15.63 2.41 2.88
C ASN A 120 -15.52 3.65 1.96
N SER A 121 -16.66 4.10 1.44
CA SER A 121 -16.77 5.35 0.65
C SER A 121 -15.88 5.39 -0.59
N ASN A 122 -15.55 4.22 -1.16
CA ASN A 122 -14.86 4.11 -2.43
C ASN A 122 -15.86 4.31 -3.59
N ARG A 123 -15.45 4.98 -4.68
CA ARG A 123 -16.37 5.49 -5.72
C ARG A 123 -15.85 5.33 -7.14
#